data_AF-A0A661X1A6-F1
#
_entry.id   AF-A0A661X1A6-F1
#
_cell.length_a   1.000
_cell.length_b   1.000
_cell.length_c   1.000
_cell.angle_alpha   90.00
_cell.angle_beta   90.00
_cell.angle_gamma   90.00
#
_symmetry.space_group_name_H-M   'P 1'
#
loop_
_entity.id
_entity.type
_entity.pdbx_description
1 polymer ?
#
loop_
_entity_poly.entity_id
_entity_poly.type
_entity_poly.pdbx_seq_one_letter_code
_entity_poly.pdbx_strand_id
1 'polypeptide(L)'
;LNEWYWLAITVLVFFIGVWTSTIIEKEKGEDPPIVVIDEVVGQWVALLFIPFYSLKIYILAFLLFRLFDVRKPPPIDQSQRLKAGYGIMIDDVLAGIYANIILQLIFRTGLWS
;
A
#
# COMPACT_ATOMS: atom_id res chain seq x y z
N LEU A 1 0.83 -2.62 -20.72
CA LEU A 1 1.73 -3.51 -19.93
C LEU A 1 0.85 -4.45 -19.14
N ASN A 2 1.23 -5.72 -19.00
CA ASN A 2 0.40 -6.71 -18.28
C ASN A 2 0.42 -6.41 -16.77
N GLU A 3 -0.74 -6.34 -16.13
CA GLU A 3 -0.91 -6.13 -14.68
C GLU A 3 -0.04 -7.08 -13.84
N TRP A 4 0.20 -8.29 -14.33
CA TRP A 4 1.08 -9.27 -13.68
C TRP A 4 2.54 -8.80 -13.58
N TYR A 5 3.03 -7.98 -14.51
CA TYR A 5 4.37 -7.37 -14.39
C TYR A 5 4.40 -6.33 -13.27
N TRP A 6 3.34 -5.51 -13.16
CA TRP A 6 3.24 -4.53 -12.08
C TRP A 6 3.16 -5.21 -10.72
N LEU A 7 2.37 -6.29 -10.59
CA LEU A 7 2.36 -7.09 -9.37
C LEU A 7 3.76 -7.62 -9.04
N ALA A 8 4.48 -8.18 -10.00
CA ALA A 8 5.83 -8.70 -9.78
C ALA A 8 6.81 -7.60 -9.34
N ILE A 9 6.73 -6.41 -9.94
CA ILE A 9 7.54 -5.24 -9.54
C ILE A 9 7.17 -4.81 -8.12
N THR A 10 5.88 -4.70 -7.79
CA THR A 10 5.41 -4.35 -6.44
C THR A 10 5.91 -5.35 -5.40
N VAL A 11 5.85 -6.65 -5.68
CA VAL A 11 6.37 -7.70 -4.78
C VAL A 11 7.89 -7.59 -4.62
N LEU A 12 8.63 -7.33 -5.71
CA LEU A 12 10.07 -7.13 -5.64
C LEU A 12 10.43 -5.91 -4.78
N VAL A 13 9.77 -4.77 -5.01
CA VAL A 13 9.99 -3.53 -4.26
C VAL A 13 9.56 -3.67 -2.81
N PHE A 14 8.52 -4.47 -2.52
CA PHE A 14 8.15 -4.82 -1.15
C PHE A 14 9.31 -5.49 -0.40
N PHE A 15 9.95 -6.51 -0.99
CA PHE A 15 11.08 -7.19 -0.32
C PHE A 15 12.31 -6.28 -0.18
N ILE A 16 12.58 -5.42 -1.17
CA ILE A 16 13.61 -4.38 -1.05
C ILE A 16 13.26 -3.43 0.11
N GLY A 17 12.02 -2.98 0.19
CA GLY A 17 11.50 -2.13 1.25
C GLY A 17 11.67 -2.77 2.63
N VAL A 18 11.26 -4.03 2.80
CA VAL A 18 11.45 -4.76 4.06
C VAL A 18 12.92 -4.78 4.46
N TRP A 19 13.83 -5.04 3.52
CA TRP A 19 15.27 -5.05 3.79
C TRP A 19 15.79 -3.68 4.19
N THR A 20 15.46 -2.62 3.44
CA THR A 20 15.91 -1.26 3.75
C THR A 20 15.31 -0.74 5.05
N SER A 21 14.02 -0.96 5.28
CA SER A 21 13.32 -0.54 6.49
C SER A 21 13.87 -1.26 7.72
N THR A 22 14.24 -2.55 7.61
CA THR A 22 14.90 -3.29 8.69
C THR A 22 16.25 -2.67 9.10
N ILE A 23 17.00 -2.11 8.15
CA ILE A 23 18.27 -1.45 8.44
C ILE A 23 18.01 -0.11 9.12
N ILE A 24 17.12 0.70 8.54
CA ILE A 24 16.83 2.05 9.04
C ILE A 24 16.14 2.01 10.41
N GLU A 25 15.26 1.04 10.65
CA GLU A 25 14.59 0.85 11.95
C GLU A 25 15.60 0.63 13.09
N LYS A 26 16.67 -0.13 12.83
CA LYS A 26 17.74 -0.34 13.82
C LYS A 26 18.51 0.94 14.16
N GLU A 27 18.60 1.87 13.22
CA GLU A 27 19.33 3.13 13.38
C GLU A 27 18.46 4.25 13.96
N LYS A 28 17.17 4.28 13.60
CA LYS A 28 16.27 5.42 13.86
C LYS A 28 15.08 5.12 14.76
N GLY A 29 14.89 3.86 15.15
CA GLY A 29 13.73 3.41 15.91
C GLY A 29 12.58 2.94 15.03
N GLU A 30 11.46 2.61 15.66
CA GLU A 30 10.26 2.08 15.00
C GLU A 30 9.66 3.10 14.02
N ASP A 31 9.29 2.62 12.84
CA ASP A 31 8.56 3.35 11.79
C ASP A 31 9.06 4.81 11.53
N PRO A 32 10.32 4.97 11.09
CA PRO A 32 10.90 6.29 10.96
C PRO A 32 10.38 6.99 9.69
N PRO A 33 9.96 8.28 9.75
CA PRO A 33 9.35 9.01 8.63
C PRO A 33 10.18 9.15 7.35
N ILE A 34 11.43 8.67 7.35
CA ILE A 34 12.32 8.63 6.18
C ILE A 34 12.04 7.41 5.29
N VAL A 35 11.39 6.38 5.83
CA VAL A 35 10.92 5.24 5.05
C VAL A 35 9.65 5.70 4.34
N VAL A 36 9.72 5.77 3.01
CA VAL A 36 8.61 6.16 2.13
C VAL A 36 8.30 5.05 1.12
N ILE A 37 9.10 3.98 1.12
CA ILE A 37 8.96 2.85 0.19
C ILE A 37 7.74 1.99 0.52
N ASP A 38 7.35 1.93 1.79
CA ASP A 38 6.07 1.46 2.30
C ASP A 38 4.89 2.19 1.65
N GLU A 39 4.87 3.54 1.70
CA GLU A 39 3.78 4.35 1.15
C GLU A 39 3.69 4.16 -0.37
N VAL A 40 4.84 4.09 -1.06
CA VAL A 40 4.91 3.83 -2.51
C VAL A 40 4.34 2.45 -2.86
N VAL A 41 4.74 1.41 -2.13
CA VAL A 41 4.23 0.05 -2.33
C VAL A 41 2.73 -0.01 -2.03
N GLY A 42 2.27 0.60 -0.95
CA GLY A 42 0.86 0.69 -0.58
C GLY A 42 0.00 1.36 -1.66
N GLN A 43 0.47 2.47 -2.23
CA GLN A 43 -0.19 3.15 -3.36
C GLN A 43 -0.24 2.28 -4.62
N TRP A 44 0.83 1.56 -4.94
CA TRP A 44 0.82 0.64 -6.07
C TRP A 44 -0.19 -0.49 -5.85
N VAL A 45 -0.24 -1.05 -4.64
CA VAL A 45 -1.24 -2.06 -4.28
C VAL A 45 -2.66 -1.52 -4.41
N ALA A 46 -2.91 -0.27 -3.99
CA ALA A 46 -4.22 0.39 -4.16
C ALA A 46 -4.67 0.42 -5.64
N LEU A 47 -3.73 0.55 -6.59
CA LEU A 47 -4.01 0.71 -8.01
C LEU A 47 -3.93 -0.58 -8.85
N LEU A 48 -3.50 -1.71 -8.26
CA LEU A 48 -3.37 -2.97 -8.98
C LEU A 48 -4.71 -3.45 -9.56
N PHE A 49 -4.69 -3.94 -10.80
CA PHE A 49 -5.86 -4.53 -11.48
C PHE A 49 -7.04 -3.57 -11.67
N ILE A 50 -6.83 -2.26 -11.57
CA ILE A 50 -7.85 -1.28 -11.91
C ILE A 50 -7.89 -1.14 -13.44
N PRO A 51 -9.03 -1.37 -14.10
CA PRO A 51 -9.08 -1.54 -15.55
C PRO A 51 -8.90 -0.26 -16.36
N PHE A 52 -8.99 0.91 -15.73
CA PHE A 52 -8.77 2.20 -16.38
C PHE A 52 -8.08 3.16 -15.42
N TYR A 53 -7.15 3.94 -15.97
CA TYR A 53 -6.41 4.92 -15.20
C TYR A 53 -6.85 6.33 -15.62
N SER A 54 -7.28 7.12 -14.63
CA SER A 54 -7.65 8.52 -14.80
C SER A 54 -7.18 9.31 -13.59
N LEU A 55 -7.03 10.63 -13.75
CA LEU A 55 -6.66 11.50 -12.64
C LEU A 55 -7.63 11.36 -11.45
N LYS A 56 -8.92 11.15 -11.72
CA LYS A 56 -9.94 10.91 -10.68
C LYS A 56 -9.66 9.62 -9.90
N ILE A 57 -9.27 8.54 -10.58
CA ILE A 57 -8.92 7.27 -9.93
C ILE A 57 -7.65 7.41 -9.11
N TYR A 58 -6.62 8.09 -9.62
CA TYR A 58 -5.40 8.32 -8.84
C TYR A 58 -5.67 9.13 -7.57
N ILE A 59 -6.47 10.19 -7.67
CA ILE A 59 -6.87 10.98 -6.49
C ILE A 59 -7.67 10.13 -5.52
N LEU A 60 -8.64 9.34 -6.01
CA LEU A 60 -9.46 8.51 -5.13
C LEU A 60 -8.63 7.41 -4.46
N ALA A 61 -7.74 6.75 -5.20
CA ALA A 61 -6.81 5.76 -4.66
C ALA A 61 -5.94 6.36 -3.56
N PHE A 62 -5.36 7.54 -3.82
CA PHE A 62 -4.55 8.26 -2.86
C PHE A 62 -5.34 8.60 -1.58
N LEU A 63 -6.55 9.12 -1.73
CA LEU A 63 -7.40 9.49 -0.59
C LEU A 63 -7.84 8.27 0.22
N LEU A 64 -8.25 7.18 -0.44
CA LEU A 64 -8.63 5.94 0.23
C LEU A 64 -7.45 5.28 0.93
N PHE A 65 -6.29 5.23 0.28
CA PHE A 65 -5.07 4.74 0.89
C PHE A 65 -4.77 5.53 2.16
N ARG A 66 -4.70 6.87 2.06
CA ARG A 66 -4.36 7.72 3.21
C ARG A 66 -5.40 7.61 4.33
N LEU A 67 -6.65 7.37 3.98
CA LEU A 67 -7.71 7.11 4.94
C LEU A 67 -7.42 5.87 5.79
N PHE A 68 -6.93 4.80 5.17
CA PHE A 68 -6.66 3.53 5.84
C PHE A 68 -5.32 3.51 6.55
N ASP A 69 -4.30 4.10 5.95
CA ASP A 69 -2.99 4.30 6.56
C ASP A 69 -3.10 5.15 7.84
N VAL A 70 -3.87 6.25 7.83
CA VAL A 70 -4.06 7.07 9.05
C VAL A 70 -4.93 6.39 10.10
N ARG A 71 -5.96 5.62 9.69
CA ARG A 71 -6.91 5.01 10.64
C ARG A 71 -6.49 3.65 11.18
N LYS A 72 -5.65 2.94 10.44
CA LYS A 72 -5.15 1.58 10.72
C LYS A 72 -6.24 0.61 11.26
N PRO A 73 -7.41 0.46 10.61
CA PRO A 73 -8.40 -0.53 11.03
C PRO A 73 -7.79 -1.94 11.08
N PRO A 74 -8.23 -2.82 12.00
CA PRO A 74 -7.72 -4.19 12.06
C PRO A 74 -7.84 -4.89 10.69
N PRO A 75 -6.80 -5.64 10.25
CA PRO A 75 -5.58 -6.00 10.98
C PRO A 75 -4.37 -5.06 10.75
N ILE A 76 -4.54 -3.85 10.18
CA ILE A 76 -3.44 -2.92 9.88
C ILE A 76 -2.63 -2.56 11.13
N ASP A 77 -3.31 -2.11 12.20
CA ASP A 77 -2.63 -1.82 13.48
C ASP A 77 -1.93 -3.05 14.10
N GLN A 78 -2.46 -4.26 13.82
CA GLN A 78 -1.87 -5.49 14.33
C GLN A 78 -0.60 -5.89 13.58
N SER A 79 -0.48 -5.54 12.29
CA SER A 79 0.71 -5.86 11.50
C SER A 79 1.94 -5.08 11.94
N GLN A 80 1.77 -3.92 12.58
CA GLN A 80 2.89 -3.14 13.12
C GLN A 80 3.70 -3.90 14.20
N ARG A 81 3.13 -4.97 14.78
CA ARG A 81 3.83 -5.85 15.75
C ARG A 81 4.74 -6.89 15.09
N LEU A 82 4.75 -6.97 13.76
CA LEU A 82 5.64 -7.86 13.04
C LEU A 82 7.09 -7.38 13.20
N LYS A 83 8.02 -8.32 13.25
CA LYS A 83 9.42 -8.02 13.51
C LYS A 83 10.08 -7.37 12.30
N ALA A 84 11.02 -6.47 12.57
CA ALA A 84 11.84 -5.82 11.56
C ALA A 84 10.97 -4.98 10.58
N GLY A 85 11.52 -4.65 9.41
CA GLY A 85 10.82 -3.84 8.40
C GLY A 85 9.53 -4.45 7.85
N TYR A 86 9.14 -5.67 8.26
CA TYR A 86 7.83 -6.22 7.92
C TYR A 86 6.68 -5.44 8.56
N GLY A 87 6.84 -4.95 9.79
CA GLY A 87 5.78 -4.18 10.46
C GLY A 87 5.43 -2.89 9.70
N ILE A 88 6.47 -2.21 9.21
CA ILE A 88 6.44 -0.95 8.44
C ILE A 88 5.96 -1.16 7.00
N MET A 89 6.25 -2.31 6.38
CA MET A 89 5.83 -2.53 4.99
C MET A 89 4.42 -3.11 4.89
N ILE A 90 4.01 -3.94 5.86
CA ILE A 90 2.74 -4.67 5.77
C ILE A 90 1.56 -3.78 6.16
N ASP A 91 1.71 -2.82 7.06
CA ASP A 91 0.63 -1.90 7.41
C ASP A 91 0.16 -1.10 6.18
N ASP A 92 1.09 -0.55 5.39
CA ASP A 92 0.78 0.18 4.15
C ASP A 92 0.32 -0.73 3.01
N VAL A 93 0.85 -1.95 2.90
CA VAL A 93 0.30 -2.94 1.96
C VAL A 93 -1.16 -3.24 2.30
N LEU A 94 -1.50 -3.42 3.57
CA LEU A 94 -2.89 -3.67 3.99
C LEU A 94 -3.79 -2.45 3.77
N ALA A 95 -3.29 -1.23 4.02
CA ALA A 95 -4.00 0.00 3.67
C ALA A 95 -4.27 0.09 2.16
N GLY A 96 -3.28 -0.28 1.33
CA GLY A 96 -3.38 -0.41 -0.11
C GLY A 96 -4.43 -1.44 -0.54
N ILE A 97 -4.47 -2.62 0.09
CA ILE A 97 -5.48 -3.66 -0.17
C ILE A 97 -6.88 -3.13 0.12
N TYR A 98 -7.07 -2.42 1.24
CA TYR A 98 -8.38 -1.86 1.61
C TYR A 98 -8.84 -0.82 0.60
N ALA A 99 -7.94 0.07 0.18
CA ALA A 99 -8.20 1.04 -0.87
C ALA A 99 -8.57 0.36 -2.20
N ASN A 100 -7.81 -0.68 -2.59
CA ASN A 100 -8.05 -1.43 -3.83
C ASN A 100 -9.43 -2.09 -3.84
N ILE A 101 -9.81 -2.77 -2.75
CA ILE A 101 -11.12 -3.43 -2.63
C ILE A 101 -12.24 -2.40 -2.86
N ILE A 102 -12.15 -1.22 -2.25
CA ILE A 102 -13.16 -0.18 -2.42
C ILE A 102 -13.19 0.34 -3.85
N LEU A 103 -12.03 0.61 -4.48
CA LEU A 103 -11.98 1.03 -5.88
C LEU A 103 -12.59 0.00 -6.82
N GLN A 104 -12.29 -1.28 -6.62
CA GLN A 104 -12.86 -2.39 -7.40
C GLN A 104 -14.38 -2.48 -7.23
N LEU A 105 -14.90 -2.28 -6.01
CA LEU A 105 -16.34 -2.26 -5.75
C LEU A 105 -17.02 -1.07 -6.43
N ILE A 106 -16.43 0.12 -6.35
CA ILE A 106 -16.94 1.33 -7.01
C ILE A 106 -17.01 1.11 -8.52
N PHE A 107 -15.98 0.50 -9.11
CA PHE A 107 -15.97 0.17 -10.53
C PHE A 107 -17.05 -0.85 -10.90
N ARG A 108 -17.16 -1.95 -10.16
CA ARG A 108 -18.10 -3.03 -10.45
C ARG A 108 -19.57 -2.66 -10.22
N THR A 109 -19.84 -1.71 -9.34
CA THR A 109 -21.21 -1.25 -9.04
C THR A 109 -21.73 -0.25 -10.09
N GLY A 110 -20.92 0.14 -11.07
CA GLY A 110 -21.34 1.06 -12.14
C GLY A 110 -21.56 2.49 -11.65
N LEU A 111 -21.17 2.82 -10.41
CA LEU A 111 -21.16 4.19 -9.87
C LEU A 111 -20.19 5.12 -10.61
N TRP A 112 -19.47 4.59 -11.60
CA TRP A 112 -18.44 5.26 -12.39
C TRP A 112 -18.80 5.37 -13.88
N SER A 113 -20.09 5.30 -14.21
CA SER A 113 -20.64 5.51 -15.57
C SER A 113 -20.22 6.84 -16.19
#